data_AF-A0A135VLI5-F1
#
_entry.id   AF-A0A135VLI5-F1
#
_cell.length_a   1.000
_cell.length_b   1.000
_cell.length_c   1.000
_cell.angle_alpha   90.00
_cell.angle_beta   90.00
_cell.angle_gamma   90.00
#
_symmetry.space_group_name_H-M   'P 1'
#
loop_
_entity.id
_entity.type
_entity.pdbx_description
1 polymer ?
#
loop_
_entity_poly.entity_id
_entity_poly.type
_entity_poly.pdbx_seq_one_letter_code
_entity_poly.pdbx_strand_id
1 'polypeptide(L)'
;MNWLAKIVNGNADEFSHAKLVKYGIGTHPGPRAKVKLSKNSITFKADLDYEKLFIRAYLKGAPEGAHKVRGVIRTYADRSEEFSSLMMPLIWKRSKGKTASIFNAKVDDPVPLDDIKAVVDTDDPTTFFLLSLSPRDGTKPWKVTTKTSFPKSGPKEDDDEGTQKDPTFTKGSLGNTAEVFDYTMQELLPDLKDKVGPKTKNILIQNTIVVEDIVPPDDPGLSFSEKRKLAKKRGRIVRNVTIDDNEYDGEYEFLV
;
A
#
# COMPACT_ATOMS: atom_id res chain seq x y z
N MET A 1 -9.90 2.87 -1.57
CA MET A 1 -9.55 1.73 -2.42
C MET A 1 -8.10 1.76 -2.83
N ASN A 2 -7.40 0.65 -2.64
CA ASN A 2 -6.04 0.39 -3.09
C ASN A 2 -5.99 0.47 -4.62
N TRP A 3 -4.91 1.02 -5.16
CA TRP A 3 -4.77 1.25 -6.61
C TRP A 3 -4.79 -0.03 -7.45
N LEU A 4 -4.31 -1.16 -6.90
CA LEU A 4 -4.42 -2.48 -7.55
C LEU A 4 -5.89 -2.92 -7.63
N ALA A 5 -6.62 -2.82 -6.53
CA ALA A 5 -8.06 -3.13 -6.50
C ALA A 5 -8.87 -2.22 -7.44
N LYS A 6 -8.48 -0.95 -7.56
CA LYS A 6 -9.08 -0.03 -8.54
C LYS A 6 -8.91 -0.53 -9.97
N ILE A 7 -7.71 -0.97 -10.36
CA ILE A 7 -7.46 -1.52 -11.70
C ILE A 7 -8.24 -2.83 -11.91
N VAL A 8 -8.20 -3.75 -10.95
CA VAL A 8 -8.95 -5.02 -11.02
C VAL A 8 -10.46 -4.78 -11.22
N ASN A 9 -11.00 -3.74 -10.58
CA ASN A 9 -12.41 -3.36 -10.70
C ASN A 9 -12.72 -2.47 -11.92
N GLY A 10 -11.75 -2.19 -12.79
CA GLY A 10 -11.93 -1.31 -13.97
C GLY A 10 -12.11 0.18 -13.65
N ASN A 11 -11.78 0.61 -12.43
CA ASN A 11 -11.96 1.98 -11.91
C ASN A 11 -10.62 2.67 -11.62
N ALA A 12 -9.63 2.47 -12.50
CA ALA A 12 -8.30 3.04 -12.34
C ALA A 12 -8.34 4.58 -12.43
N ASP A 13 -7.59 5.26 -11.56
CA ASP A 13 -7.62 6.72 -11.43
C ASP A 13 -6.23 7.32 -11.19
N GLU A 14 -6.17 8.60 -10.78
CA GLU A 14 -4.91 9.30 -10.52
C GLU A 14 -4.02 8.61 -9.48
N PHE A 15 -4.60 7.87 -8.51
CA PHE A 15 -3.79 7.08 -7.58
C PHE A 15 -3.10 5.93 -8.30
N SER A 16 -3.78 5.28 -9.23
CA SER A 16 -3.19 4.23 -10.07
C SER A 16 -2.11 4.80 -10.99
N HIS A 17 -2.39 5.94 -11.64
CA HIS A 17 -1.41 6.66 -12.46
C HIS A 17 -0.13 6.98 -11.69
N ALA A 18 -0.25 7.64 -10.53
CA ALA A 18 0.90 8.03 -9.72
C ALA A 18 1.81 6.85 -9.32
N LYS A 19 1.21 5.66 -9.12
CA LYS A 19 1.95 4.43 -8.80
C LYS A 19 2.62 3.82 -10.03
N LEU A 20 2.06 4.03 -11.22
CA LEU A 20 2.55 3.47 -12.47
C LEU A 20 3.58 4.34 -13.20
N VAL A 21 3.65 5.65 -12.92
CA VAL A 21 4.61 6.60 -13.54
C VAL A 21 6.07 6.12 -13.44
N LYS A 22 6.43 5.39 -12.38
CA LYS A 22 7.80 4.87 -12.16
C LYS A 22 8.21 3.76 -13.13
N TYR A 23 7.26 3.11 -13.81
CA TYR A 23 7.52 2.00 -14.72
C TYR A 23 7.69 2.48 -16.17
N GLY A 24 8.72 1.97 -16.84
CA GLY A 24 8.89 2.07 -18.29
C GLY A 24 8.19 0.92 -19.01
N ILE A 25 8.24 0.92 -20.34
CA ILE A 25 7.78 -0.22 -21.16
C ILE A 25 8.51 -1.49 -20.73
N GLY A 26 7.78 -2.60 -20.65
CA GLY A 26 8.29 -3.91 -20.26
C GLY A 26 7.54 -4.53 -19.07
N THR A 27 8.11 -5.61 -18.54
CA THR A 27 7.55 -6.40 -17.45
C THR A 27 8.29 -6.12 -16.15
N HIS A 28 7.53 -5.80 -15.10
CA HIS A 28 8.07 -5.40 -13.79
C HIS A 28 7.44 -6.20 -12.66
N PRO A 29 8.20 -6.57 -11.62
CA PRO A 29 7.61 -7.16 -10.42
C PRO A 29 6.69 -6.13 -9.75
N GLY A 30 5.46 -6.55 -9.45
CA GLY A 30 4.48 -5.80 -8.69
C GLY A 30 4.49 -6.15 -7.20
N PRO A 31 3.69 -5.43 -6.39
CA PRO A 31 3.56 -5.70 -4.96
C PRO A 31 3.03 -7.10 -4.68
N ARG A 32 3.61 -7.79 -3.70
CA ARG A 32 3.14 -9.11 -3.24
C ARG A 32 2.52 -9.01 -1.85
N ALA A 33 1.60 -9.92 -1.54
CA ALA A 33 1.01 -10.05 -0.22
C ALA A 33 0.80 -11.51 0.15
N LYS A 34 0.96 -11.82 1.44
CA LYS A 34 0.68 -13.11 2.04
C LYS A 34 -0.20 -12.90 3.25
N VAL A 35 -1.38 -13.51 3.24
CA VAL A 35 -2.35 -13.43 4.32
C VAL A 35 -2.59 -14.82 4.87
N LYS A 36 -2.64 -14.90 6.20
CA LYS A 36 -3.05 -16.09 6.94
C LYS A 36 -4.28 -15.75 7.77
N LEU A 37 -5.37 -16.44 7.49
CA LEU A 37 -6.63 -16.31 8.18
C LEU A 37 -6.72 -17.34 9.31
N SER A 38 -7.23 -16.89 10.45
CA SER A 38 -7.61 -17.73 11.57
C SER A 38 -8.94 -17.23 12.13
N LYS A 39 -9.55 -18.00 13.04
CA LYS A 39 -10.83 -17.60 13.66
C LYS A 39 -10.79 -16.19 14.28
N ASN A 40 -9.67 -15.82 14.90
CA ASN A 40 -9.58 -14.58 15.68
C ASN A 40 -8.71 -13.51 15.02
N SER A 41 -7.93 -13.85 13.99
CA SER A 41 -6.97 -12.91 13.42
C SER A 41 -6.73 -13.07 11.92
N ILE A 42 -6.39 -11.94 11.30
CA ILE A 42 -5.88 -11.82 9.93
C ILE A 42 -4.41 -11.43 10.04
N THR A 43 -3.52 -12.39 9.85
CA THR A 43 -2.07 -12.14 9.85
C THR A 43 -1.61 -11.85 8.44
N PHE A 44 -0.78 -10.83 8.25
CA PHE A 44 -0.37 -10.40 6.92
C PHE A 44 1.12 -10.09 6.86
N LYS A 45 1.69 -10.28 5.68
CA LYS A 45 2.98 -9.76 5.26
C LYS A 45 2.86 -9.26 3.83
N ALA A 46 3.37 -8.08 3.51
CA ALA A 46 3.18 -7.46 2.21
C ALA A 46 4.34 -6.54 1.83
N ASP A 47 4.48 -6.30 0.53
CA ASP A 47 5.44 -5.36 -0.03
C ASP A 47 4.92 -3.91 0.07
N LEU A 48 5.76 -2.96 -0.35
CA LEU A 48 5.34 -1.56 -0.51
C LEU A 48 4.15 -1.48 -1.46
N ASP A 49 3.30 -0.49 -1.25
CA ASP A 49 2.02 -0.22 -1.92
C ASP A 49 0.81 -1.01 -1.36
N TYR A 50 1.02 -1.87 -0.35
CA TYR A 50 -0.04 -2.45 0.49
C TYR A 50 -0.12 -1.85 1.91
N GLU A 51 0.80 -0.96 2.30
CA GLU A 51 0.85 -0.40 3.65
C GLU A 51 -0.44 0.34 4.03
N LYS A 52 -0.96 1.16 3.11
CA LYS A 52 -2.20 1.92 3.35
C LYS A 52 -3.41 1.01 3.55
N LEU A 53 -3.47 -0.10 2.81
CA LEU A 53 -4.54 -1.08 2.94
C LEU A 53 -4.60 -1.59 4.38
N PHE A 54 -3.48 -2.09 4.91
CA PHE A 54 -3.46 -2.67 6.25
C PHE A 54 -3.58 -1.63 7.37
N ILE A 55 -3.11 -0.39 7.14
CA ILE A 55 -3.37 0.72 8.06
C ILE A 55 -4.87 1.04 8.11
N ARG A 56 -5.54 1.17 6.97
CA ARG A 56 -6.99 1.43 6.94
C ARG A 56 -7.79 0.25 7.51
N ALA A 57 -7.40 -0.98 7.22
CA ALA A 57 -8.01 -2.18 7.81
C ALA A 57 -7.85 -2.21 9.34
N TYR A 58 -6.71 -1.76 9.86
CA TYR A 58 -6.51 -1.58 11.31
C TYR A 58 -7.48 -0.54 11.88
N LEU A 59 -7.61 0.63 11.24
CA LEU A 59 -8.49 1.71 11.71
C LEU A 59 -9.99 1.36 11.70
N LYS A 60 -10.38 0.34 10.93
CA LYS A 60 -11.76 -0.16 10.86
C LYS A 60 -12.19 -1.01 12.06
N GLY A 61 -11.26 -1.60 12.81
CA GLY A 61 -11.64 -2.50 13.90
C GLY A 61 -10.77 -2.45 15.14
N ALA A 62 -9.70 -1.65 15.15
CA ALA A 62 -8.86 -1.48 16.32
C ALA A 62 -9.70 -1.01 17.54
N PRO A 63 -9.35 -1.46 18.75
CA PRO A 63 -10.04 -1.04 19.97
C PRO A 63 -9.90 0.47 20.16
N GLU A 64 -10.86 1.08 20.85
CA GLU A 64 -10.82 2.50 21.16
C GLU A 64 -9.64 2.87 22.08
N GLY A 65 -9.34 4.17 22.12
CA GLY A 65 -8.33 4.75 23.00
C GLY A 65 -7.04 5.16 22.29
N ALA A 66 -5.94 5.16 23.04
CA ALA A 66 -4.65 5.58 22.54
C ALA A 66 -3.86 4.40 21.94
N HIS A 67 -3.17 4.66 20.83
CA HIS A 67 -2.33 3.69 20.14
C HIS A 67 -0.90 4.18 20.06
N LYS A 68 0.05 3.27 20.23
CA LYS A 68 1.46 3.55 19.96
C LYS A 68 1.61 3.72 18.45
N VAL A 69 1.99 4.92 18.03
CA VAL A 69 2.27 5.23 16.62
C VAL A 69 3.74 5.55 16.49
N ARG A 70 4.43 4.80 15.63
CA ARG A 70 5.83 5.06 15.29
C ARG A 70 6.02 5.02 13.78
N GLY A 71 6.67 6.02 13.23
CA GLY A 71 7.07 5.98 11.83
C GLY A 71 7.26 7.34 11.19
N VAL A 72 7.07 7.35 9.87
CA VAL A 72 7.26 8.54 9.04
C VAL A 72 6.10 8.65 8.05
N ILE A 73 5.49 9.83 7.98
CA ILE A 73 4.66 10.22 6.84
C ILE A 73 5.60 10.88 5.83
N ARG A 74 5.58 10.41 4.59
CA ARG A 74 6.43 10.95 3.52
C ARG A 74 5.58 11.46 2.38
N THR A 75 5.87 12.66 1.90
CA THR A 75 5.16 13.31 0.81
C THR A 75 6.15 13.83 -0.24
N TYR A 76 5.69 14.00 -1.49
CA TYR A 76 6.45 14.65 -2.56
C TYR A 76 6.08 16.13 -2.78
N ALA A 77 5.16 16.65 -1.98
CA ALA A 77 4.79 18.06 -1.89
C ALA A 77 4.86 18.52 -0.44
N ASP A 78 5.07 19.82 -0.22
CA ASP A 78 4.94 20.38 1.13
C ASP A 78 3.47 20.37 1.53
N ARG A 79 3.13 19.60 2.55
CA ARG A 79 1.77 19.51 3.10
C ARG A 79 1.74 19.92 4.57
N SER A 80 2.79 20.59 5.06
CA SER A 80 2.93 20.94 6.48
C SER A 80 1.74 21.73 7.02
N GLU A 81 1.20 22.67 6.25
CA GLU A 81 0.01 23.46 6.61
C GLU A 81 -1.24 22.57 6.77
N GLU A 82 -1.50 21.69 5.80
CA GLU A 82 -2.66 20.79 5.83
C GLU A 82 -2.64 19.89 7.07
N PHE A 83 -1.48 19.30 7.37
CA PHE A 83 -1.29 18.45 8.55
C PHE A 83 -1.20 19.25 9.86
N SER A 84 -0.93 20.56 9.83
CA SER A 84 -0.86 21.39 11.05
C SER A 84 -2.21 21.55 11.75
N SER A 85 -3.31 21.35 11.01
CA SER A 85 -4.67 21.37 11.54
C SER A 85 -5.03 20.11 12.34
N LEU A 86 -4.19 19.07 12.30
CA LEU A 86 -4.42 17.78 12.94
C LEU A 86 -3.79 17.74 14.35
N MET A 87 -4.43 17.01 15.26
CA MET A 87 -3.94 16.88 16.65
C MET A 87 -2.75 15.92 16.81
N MET A 88 -2.31 15.27 15.72
CA MET A 88 -1.19 14.32 15.77
C MET A 88 0.16 15.07 15.94
N PRO A 89 1.04 14.64 16.86
CA PRO A 89 2.31 15.32 17.15
C PRO A 89 3.37 15.06 16.07
N LEU A 90 3.19 15.68 14.89
CA LEU A 90 4.03 15.49 13.72
C LEU A 90 5.24 16.44 13.71
N ILE A 91 6.45 15.89 13.58
CA ILE A 91 7.68 16.68 13.46
C ILE A 91 8.13 16.69 12.00
N TRP A 92 7.86 17.80 11.30
CA TRP A 92 8.20 17.98 9.88
C TRP A 92 9.68 18.31 9.65
N LYS A 93 10.30 17.65 8.68
CA LYS A 93 11.65 17.91 8.17
C LYS A 93 11.69 17.73 6.66
N ARG A 94 12.18 18.76 5.95
CA ARG A 94 12.53 18.64 4.52
C ARG A 94 13.81 17.83 4.35
N SER A 95 13.84 16.93 3.38
CA SER A 95 15.06 16.16 3.08
C SER A 95 16.16 17.07 2.53
N LYS A 96 17.41 16.85 2.95
CA LYS A 96 18.59 17.61 2.48
C LYS A 96 19.25 16.86 1.32
N GLY A 97 18.77 17.06 0.10
CA GLY A 97 19.33 16.45 -1.12
C GLY A 97 19.20 17.36 -2.33
N LYS A 98 20.11 17.23 -3.32
CA LYS A 98 20.18 18.08 -4.53
C LYS A 98 18.90 18.08 -5.39
N THR A 99 18.00 17.13 -5.17
CA THR A 99 16.70 16.94 -5.84
C THR A 99 15.49 17.01 -4.88
N ALA A 100 15.66 17.52 -3.64
CA ALA A 100 14.70 17.29 -2.56
C ALA A 100 13.36 18.05 -2.68
N SER A 101 12.38 17.37 -3.29
CA SER A 101 10.93 17.57 -3.16
C SER A 101 10.30 16.67 -2.09
N ILE A 102 11.08 15.96 -1.27
CA ILE A 102 10.55 15.03 -0.26
C ILE A 102 10.46 15.69 1.11
N PHE A 103 9.27 15.64 1.70
CA PHE A 103 8.99 16.10 3.07
C PHE A 103 8.67 14.88 3.93
N ASN A 104 9.16 14.90 5.18
CA ASN A 104 8.94 13.83 6.13
C ASN A 104 8.39 14.39 7.44
N ALA A 105 7.28 13.83 7.92
CA ALA A 105 6.80 14.04 9.28
C ALA A 105 7.06 12.79 10.11
N LYS A 106 7.81 12.93 11.20
CA LYS A 106 8.06 11.84 12.15
C LYS A 106 7.04 11.85 13.27
N VAL A 107 6.68 10.66 13.74
CA VAL A 107 5.87 10.44 14.94
C VAL A 107 6.41 9.24 15.72
N ASP A 108 6.46 9.36 17.04
CA ASP A 108 6.81 8.30 17.99
C ASP A 108 6.11 8.59 19.33
N ASP A 109 4.79 8.54 19.34
CA ASP A 109 3.95 8.97 20.46
C ASP A 109 2.68 8.11 20.56
N PRO A 110 2.08 7.94 21.76
CA PRO A 110 0.69 7.55 21.88
C PRO A 110 -0.28 8.57 21.27
N VAL A 111 -1.09 8.14 20.30
CA VAL A 111 -2.06 8.98 19.59
C VAL A 111 -3.46 8.36 19.69
N PRO A 112 -4.52 9.14 19.97
CA PRO A 112 -5.91 8.68 19.87
C PRO A 112 -6.23 8.09 18.50
N LEU A 113 -7.08 7.05 18.45
CA LEU A 113 -7.43 6.38 17.20
C LEU A 113 -8.01 7.34 16.15
N ASP A 114 -8.84 8.30 16.56
CA ASP A 114 -9.51 9.23 15.64
C ASP A 114 -8.55 10.24 15.01
N ASP A 115 -7.51 10.67 15.73
CA ASP A 115 -6.45 11.51 15.15
C ASP A 115 -5.65 10.75 14.09
N ILE A 116 -5.42 9.45 14.30
CA ILE A 116 -4.78 8.60 13.29
C ILE A 116 -5.67 8.46 12.06
N LYS A 117 -6.99 8.33 12.24
CA LYS A 117 -7.95 8.32 11.12
C LYS A 117 -7.89 9.62 10.32
N ALA A 118 -7.95 10.77 10.99
CA ALA A 118 -7.90 12.08 10.33
C ALA A 118 -6.63 12.27 9.48
N VAL A 119 -5.48 11.79 9.98
CA VAL A 119 -4.20 11.79 9.27
C VAL A 119 -4.20 10.87 8.05
N VAL A 120 -4.83 9.70 8.15
CA VAL A 120 -4.93 8.75 7.03
C VAL A 120 -5.97 9.19 6.00
N ASP A 121 -6.95 10.01 6.39
CA ASP A 121 -8.00 10.53 5.49
C ASP A 121 -7.55 11.75 4.70
N THR A 122 -6.48 12.43 5.11
CA THR A 122 -5.75 13.44 4.31
C THR A 122 -4.90 12.80 3.21
N ASP A 123 -5.27 11.62 2.73
CA ASP A 123 -4.49 10.86 1.74
C ASP A 123 -4.43 11.54 0.38
N ASP A 124 -3.31 11.35 -0.32
CA ASP A 124 -3.16 11.73 -1.72
C ASP A 124 -2.23 10.73 -2.45
N PRO A 125 -2.21 10.74 -3.81
CA PRO A 125 -1.39 9.82 -4.60
C PRO A 125 0.11 9.84 -4.26
N THR A 126 0.61 10.94 -3.69
CA THR A 126 2.01 11.20 -3.37
C THR A 126 2.35 11.10 -1.89
N THR A 127 1.37 10.78 -1.03
CA THR A 127 1.60 10.54 0.41
C THR A 127 1.81 9.07 0.71
N PHE A 128 2.77 8.78 1.59
CA PHE A 128 3.11 7.43 2.03
C PHE A 128 3.10 7.39 3.56
N PHE A 129 2.21 6.57 4.11
CA PHE A 129 2.10 6.36 5.56
C PHE A 129 2.99 5.20 5.98
N LEU A 130 4.26 5.48 6.28
CA LEU A 130 5.21 4.49 6.78
C LEU A 130 5.08 4.36 8.30
N LEU A 131 3.85 4.09 8.76
CA LEU A 131 3.47 4.06 10.16
C LEU A 131 3.34 2.62 10.67
N SER A 132 3.81 2.41 11.90
CA SER A 132 3.58 1.21 12.70
C SER A 132 2.62 1.56 13.83
N LEU A 133 1.58 0.74 13.99
CA LEU A 133 0.44 0.99 14.87
C LEU A 133 0.21 -0.22 15.79
N SER A 134 -0.12 0.03 17.06
CA SER A 134 -0.63 -0.99 17.98
C SER A 134 -1.34 -0.34 19.17
N PRO A 135 -2.38 -0.96 19.77
CA PRO A 135 -3.00 -0.46 21.00
C PRO A 135 -1.98 -0.23 22.11
N ARG A 136 -2.12 0.88 22.86
CA ARG A 136 -1.18 1.23 23.93
C ARG A 136 -1.22 0.22 25.08
N ASP A 137 -2.41 -0.27 25.40
CA ASP A 137 -2.72 -1.29 26.40
C ASP A 137 -2.19 -2.70 26.04
N GLY A 138 -1.74 -2.90 24.79
CA GLY A 138 -1.24 -4.17 24.31
C GLY A 138 -2.32 -5.15 23.86
N THR A 139 -3.55 -4.69 23.63
CA THR A 139 -4.66 -5.52 23.13
C THR A 139 -4.27 -6.20 21.82
N LYS A 140 -4.37 -7.54 21.80
CA LYS A 140 -4.07 -8.41 20.65
C LYS A 140 -5.36 -8.75 19.89
N PRO A 141 -5.28 -9.08 18.58
CA PRO A 141 -4.07 -9.23 17.77
C PRO A 141 -3.58 -7.95 17.08
N TRP A 142 -4.15 -6.78 17.37
CA TRP A 142 -3.97 -5.52 16.65
C TRP A 142 -2.54 -5.00 16.59
N LYS A 143 -1.90 -5.18 15.44
CA LYS A 143 -0.57 -4.63 15.15
C LYS A 143 -0.34 -4.49 13.66
N VAL A 144 0.12 -3.31 13.23
CA VAL A 144 0.70 -3.06 11.91
C VAL A 144 2.14 -2.59 12.10
N THR A 145 3.07 -3.16 11.35
CA THR A 145 4.48 -2.73 11.37
C THR A 145 4.94 -2.50 9.95
N THR A 146 5.39 -1.29 9.66
CA THR A 146 5.84 -0.86 8.33
C THR A 146 7.28 -0.36 8.40
N LYS A 147 8.10 -0.70 7.39
CA LYS A 147 9.45 -0.15 7.26
C LYS A 147 9.41 1.37 7.05
N THR A 148 10.35 2.10 7.63
CA THR A 148 10.41 3.58 7.57
C THR A 148 11.17 4.12 6.34
N SER A 149 11.68 3.24 5.49
CA SER A 149 12.39 3.57 4.26
C SER A 149 11.87 2.72 3.12
N PHE A 150 11.80 3.30 1.92
CA PHE A 150 11.45 2.56 0.72
C PHE A 150 12.47 1.45 0.44
N PRO A 151 12.04 0.31 -0.13
CA PRO A 151 12.96 -0.69 -0.62
C PRO A 151 13.96 -0.05 -1.58
N LYS A 152 15.24 -0.42 -1.47
CA LYS A 152 16.22 -0.04 -2.49
C LYS A 152 15.94 -0.87 -3.75
N SER A 153 15.95 -0.24 -4.92
CA SER A 153 15.70 -0.91 -6.20
C SER A 153 16.75 -1.99 -6.46
N GLY A 154 16.30 -3.15 -6.97
CA GLY A 154 17.14 -4.25 -7.48
C GLY A 154 17.11 -5.49 -6.58
N PRO A 155 16.85 -6.69 -7.14
CA PRO A 155 17.37 -7.91 -6.56
C PRO A 155 18.89 -7.74 -6.42
N LYS A 156 19.46 -8.07 -5.25
CA LYS A 156 20.85 -8.48 -5.25
C LYS A 156 20.88 -9.85 -5.93
N GLU A 157 21.80 -10.07 -6.84
CA GLU A 157 21.99 -11.33 -7.58
C GLU A 157 22.33 -12.54 -6.68
N ASP A 158 22.29 -12.40 -5.36
CA ASP A 158 22.73 -13.40 -4.37
C ASP A 158 21.57 -14.20 -3.72
N ASP A 159 20.37 -14.23 -4.29
CA ASP A 159 19.35 -15.19 -3.82
C ASP A 159 19.51 -16.52 -4.59
N ASP A 160 20.59 -17.22 -4.25
CA ASP A 160 20.78 -18.66 -4.49
C ASP A 160 19.57 -19.45 -3.98
N GLU A 161 19.17 -20.46 -4.77
CA GLU A 161 18.27 -21.57 -4.42
C GLU A 161 16.79 -21.25 -4.04
N GLY A 162 15.94 -21.13 -5.07
CA GLY A 162 14.63 -21.79 -5.14
C GLY A 162 13.47 -21.32 -4.24
N THR A 163 13.71 -20.52 -3.20
CA THR A 163 12.64 -20.04 -2.31
C THR A 163 12.55 -18.51 -2.28
N GLN A 164 11.57 -17.99 -3.01
CA GLN A 164 11.26 -16.57 -3.02
C GLN A 164 10.92 -16.09 -1.60
N LYS A 165 11.70 -15.14 -1.06
CA LYS A 165 11.48 -14.60 0.30
C LYS A 165 10.09 -13.96 0.44
N ASP A 166 9.46 -14.22 1.58
CA ASP A 166 8.21 -13.58 1.99
C ASP A 166 8.34 -12.03 1.88
N PRO A 167 7.29 -11.33 1.42
CA PRO A 167 7.27 -9.88 1.45
C PRO A 167 7.31 -9.40 2.91
N THR A 168 8.07 -8.35 3.24
CA THR A 168 8.26 -7.91 4.64
C THR A 168 8.27 -6.40 4.83
N PHE A 169 7.76 -5.65 3.86
CA PHE A 169 7.68 -4.19 3.97
C PHE A 169 6.68 -3.77 5.05
N THR A 170 5.48 -4.34 4.99
CA THR A 170 4.41 -4.17 5.98
C THR A 170 3.98 -5.54 6.49
N LYS A 171 3.92 -5.73 7.80
CA LYS A 171 3.53 -7.01 8.42
C LYS A 171 2.79 -6.79 9.73
N GLY A 172 1.98 -7.75 10.13
CA GLY A 172 1.20 -7.61 11.35
C GLY A 172 0.09 -8.62 11.50
N SER A 173 -0.83 -8.30 12.40
CA SER A 173 -2.04 -9.07 12.64
C SER A 173 -3.19 -8.12 13.00
N LEU A 174 -4.39 -8.39 12.52
CA LEU A 174 -5.61 -7.64 12.83
C LEU A 174 -6.66 -8.58 13.42
N GLY A 175 -7.64 -8.06 14.15
CA GLY A 175 -8.77 -8.86 14.58
C GLY A 175 -9.58 -9.32 13.36
N ASN A 176 -10.01 -10.58 13.34
CA ASN A 176 -10.86 -11.10 12.27
C ASN A 176 -12.35 -10.81 12.56
N THR A 177 -12.72 -9.52 12.55
CA THR A 177 -14.12 -9.08 12.60
C THR A 177 -14.71 -9.01 11.18
N ALA A 178 -16.02 -9.06 11.05
CA ALA A 178 -16.68 -9.00 9.74
C ALA A 178 -16.29 -7.74 8.94
N GLU A 179 -16.26 -6.57 9.58
CA GLU A 179 -15.90 -5.30 8.93
C GLU A 179 -14.45 -5.31 8.43
N VAL A 180 -13.50 -5.75 9.27
CA VAL A 180 -12.08 -5.79 8.89
C VAL A 180 -11.83 -6.84 7.83
N PHE A 181 -12.46 -8.00 7.94
CA PHE A 181 -12.38 -9.05 6.93
C PHE A 181 -12.90 -8.55 5.58
N ASP A 182 -14.12 -7.99 5.55
CA ASP A 182 -14.77 -7.54 4.33
C ASP A 182 -13.95 -6.47 3.62
N TYR A 183 -13.52 -5.45 4.36
CA TYR A 183 -12.64 -4.41 3.85
C TYR A 183 -11.32 -4.99 3.33
N THR A 184 -10.68 -5.88 4.09
CA THR A 184 -9.39 -6.45 3.69
C THR A 184 -9.55 -7.26 2.41
N MET A 185 -10.57 -8.12 2.28
CA MET A 185 -10.76 -8.93 1.07
C MET A 185 -11.14 -8.06 -0.14
N GLN A 186 -11.99 -7.05 0.04
CA GLN A 186 -12.36 -6.12 -1.04
C GLN A 186 -11.16 -5.34 -1.59
N GLU A 187 -10.27 -4.91 -0.70
CA GLU A 187 -9.12 -4.10 -1.08
C GLU A 187 -7.93 -4.94 -1.56
N LEU A 188 -7.83 -6.17 -1.07
CA LEU A 188 -6.69 -7.04 -1.32
C LEU A 188 -6.90 -7.95 -2.52
N LEU A 189 -8.09 -8.55 -2.69
CA LEU A 189 -8.42 -9.53 -3.74
C LEU A 189 -9.90 -9.42 -4.21
N PRO A 190 -10.32 -8.27 -4.74
CA PRO A 190 -11.73 -8.04 -5.11
C PRO A 190 -12.26 -9.04 -6.14
N ASP A 191 -11.40 -9.54 -7.02
CA ASP A 191 -11.67 -10.50 -8.09
C ASP A 191 -11.97 -11.92 -7.64
N LEU A 192 -11.48 -12.31 -6.46
CA LEU A 192 -11.57 -13.70 -5.96
C LEU A 192 -12.19 -13.76 -4.57
N LYS A 193 -12.91 -12.71 -4.17
CA LYS A 193 -13.56 -12.62 -2.86
C LYS A 193 -14.53 -13.79 -2.60
N ASP A 194 -15.21 -14.25 -3.64
CA ASP A 194 -16.12 -15.41 -3.60
C ASP A 194 -15.41 -16.75 -3.34
N LYS A 195 -14.10 -16.83 -3.63
CA LYS A 195 -13.28 -18.02 -3.37
C LYS A 195 -12.79 -18.12 -1.93
N VAL A 196 -12.94 -17.05 -1.13
CA VAL A 196 -12.54 -17.05 0.28
C VAL A 196 -13.71 -17.47 1.16
N GLY A 197 -13.61 -18.67 1.73
CA GLY A 197 -14.61 -19.24 2.62
C GLY A 197 -14.18 -19.28 4.09
N PRO A 198 -15.06 -19.73 5.00
CA PRO A 198 -14.76 -19.85 6.43
C PRO A 198 -13.58 -20.78 6.77
N LYS A 199 -13.22 -21.68 5.84
CA LYS A 199 -12.12 -22.64 5.99
C LYS A 199 -10.81 -22.17 5.38
N THR A 200 -10.83 -21.08 4.60
CA THR A 200 -9.63 -20.56 3.94
C THR A 200 -8.59 -20.17 4.99
N LYS A 201 -7.35 -20.60 4.81
CA LYS A 201 -6.27 -20.33 5.77
C LYS A 201 -5.17 -19.48 5.18
N ASN A 202 -4.77 -19.71 3.95
CA ASN A 202 -3.63 -19.05 3.35
C ASN A 202 -4.04 -18.40 2.02
N ILE A 203 -3.59 -17.17 1.82
CA ILE A 203 -3.76 -16.44 0.57
C ILE A 203 -2.39 -15.85 0.21
N LEU A 204 -1.88 -16.19 -0.96
CA LEU A 204 -0.67 -15.61 -1.53
C LEU A 204 -1.07 -14.85 -2.79
N ILE A 205 -0.60 -13.61 -2.93
CA ILE A 205 -0.89 -12.75 -4.07
C ILE A 205 0.44 -12.29 -4.64
N GLN A 206 0.60 -12.50 -5.94
CA GLN A 206 1.70 -12.02 -6.74
C GLN A 206 1.16 -11.20 -7.90
N ASN A 207 1.66 -9.98 -8.04
CA ASN A 207 1.29 -9.11 -9.16
C ASN A 207 2.52 -8.90 -10.02
N THR A 208 2.31 -8.90 -11.33
CA THR A 208 3.28 -8.53 -12.36
C THR A 208 2.67 -7.39 -13.16
N ILE A 209 3.43 -6.32 -13.34
CA ILE A 209 2.98 -5.14 -14.08
C ILE A 209 3.62 -5.20 -15.45
N VAL A 210 2.78 -5.24 -16.49
CA VAL A 210 3.21 -5.19 -17.88
C VAL A 210 2.81 -3.84 -18.44
N VAL A 211 3.80 -3.02 -18.80
CA VAL A 211 3.57 -1.75 -19.50
C VAL A 211 3.90 -1.97 -20.97
N GLU A 212 2.90 -1.83 -21.82
CA GLU A 212 3.01 -2.09 -23.25
C GLU A 212 3.32 -0.81 -24.02
N ASP A 213 2.73 0.31 -23.60
CA ASP A 213 2.90 1.59 -24.26
C ASP A 213 2.83 2.76 -23.26
N ILE A 214 3.44 3.88 -23.65
CA ILE A 214 3.41 5.14 -22.92
C ILE A 214 2.85 6.20 -23.85
N VAL A 215 1.66 6.70 -23.54
CA VAL A 215 0.94 7.70 -24.32
C VAL A 215 1.23 9.09 -23.72
N PRO A 216 2.16 9.88 -24.28
CA PRO A 216 2.38 11.24 -23.83
C PRO A 216 1.15 12.12 -24.11
N PRO A 217 0.90 13.15 -23.30
CA PRO A 217 -0.17 14.11 -23.59
C PRO A 217 0.16 14.89 -24.89
N ASP A 218 -0.85 15.05 -25.73
CA ASP A 218 -0.76 15.83 -26.96
C ASP A 218 -1.01 17.32 -26.67
N ASP A 219 -0.09 17.91 -25.90
CA ASP A 219 -0.10 19.34 -25.58
C ASP A 219 1.27 19.95 -25.94
N PRO A 220 1.36 20.84 -26.94
CA PRO A 220 2.61 21.48 -27.33
C PRO A 220 3.14 22.46 -26.28
N GLY A 221 2.32 22.93 -25.35
CA GLY A 221 2.69 23.88 -24.29
C GLY A 221 3.41 23.26 -23.10
N LEU A 222 3.38 21.93 -22.95
CA LEU A 222 4.02 21.24 -21.83
C LEU A 222 5.53 21.03 -22.07
N SER A 223 6.33 21.27 -21.04
CA SER A 223 7.74 20.88 -21.03
C SER A 223 7.90 19.35 -21.09
N PHE A 224 9.07 18.87 -21.49
CA PHE A 224 9.36 17.43 -21.52
C PHE A 224 9.15 16.75 -20.16
N SER A 225 9.49 17.44 -19.06
CA SER A 225 9.29 16.93 -17.69
C SER A 225 7.80 16.77 -17.36
N GLU A 226 6.97 17.74 -17.75
CA GLU A 226 5.53 17.70 -17.53
C GLU A 226 4.86 16.65 -18.41
N LYS A 227 5.24 16.55 -19.68
CA LYS A 227 4.78 15.49 -20.58
C LYS A 227 5.06 14.12 -20.00
N ARG A 228 6.25 13.90 -19.42
CA ARG A 228 6.60 12.63 -18.78
C ARG A 228 5.77 12.34 -17.52
N LYS A 229 5.45 13.36 -16.72
CA LYS A 229 4.63 13.21 -15.50
C LYS A 229 3.15 12.90 -15.84
N LEU A 230 2.67 13.44 -16.95
CA LEU A 230 1.28 13.30 -17.42
C LEU A 230 1.08 12.18 -18.44
N ALA A 231 2.16 11.52 -18.89
CA ALA A 231 2.08 10.44 -19.86
C ALA A 231 1.36 9.22 -19.26
N LYS A 232 0.26 8.82 -19.91
CA LYS A 232 -0.52 7.65 -19.52
C LYS A 232 0.23 6.37 -19.87
N LYS A 233 0.05 5.33 -19.08
CA LYS A 233 0.56 3.98 -19.29
C LYS A 233 -0.58 3.12 -19.80
N ARG A 234 -0.36 2.45 -20.92
CA ARG A 234 -1.21 1.36 -21.39
C ARG A 234 -0.53 0.04 -21.04
N GLY A 235 -1.29 -0.89 -20.49
CA GLY A 235 -0.78 -2.22 -20.19
C GLY A 235 -1.75 -3.04 -19.37
N ARG A 236 -1.23 -4.00 -18.61
CA ARG A 236 -2.02 -4.92 -17.80
C ARG A 236 -1.32 -5.34 -16.52
N ILE A 237 -2.11 -5.64 -15.50
CA ILE A 237 -1.66 -6.36 -14.30
C ILE A 237 -1.95 -7.83 -14.52
N VAL A 238 -0.91 -8.65 -14.50
CA VAL A 238 -1.01 -10.10 -14.43
C VAL A 238 -0.95 -10.49 -12.96
N ARG A 239 -1.96 -11.20 -12.48
CA ARG A 239 -2.16 -11.46 -11.05
C ARG A 239 -2.31 -12.95 -10.84
N ASN A 240 -1.38 -13.52 -10.09
CA ASN A 240 -1.41 -14.92 -9.65
C ASN A 240 -1.76 -14.95 -8.17
N VAL A 241 -2.84 -15.65 -7.83
CA VAL A 241 -3.34 -15.77 -6.46
C VAL A 241 -3.45 -17.24 -6.10
N THR A 242 -2.76 -17.64 -5.03
CA THR A 242 -2.90 -18.97 -4.45
C THR A 242 -3.77 -18.87 -3.21
N ILE A 243 -4.92 -19.55 -3.19
CA ILE A 243 -5.80 -19.68 -2.02
C ILE A 243 -5.72 -21.12 -1.53
N ASP A 244 -5.12 -21.29 -0.35
CA ASP A 244 -4.64 -22.55 0.18
C ASP A 244 -3.73 -23.27 -0.82
N ASP A 245 -4.25 -24.27 -1.54
CA ASP A 245 -3.50 -25.06 -2.54
C ASP A 245 -4.06 -24.88 -3.97
N ASN A 246 -4.98 -23.94 -4.18
CA ASN A 246 -5.57 -23.65 -5.49
C ASN A 246 -5.01 -22.37 -6.07
N GLU A 247 -4.55 -22.42 -7.31
CA GLU A 247 -4.02 -21.27 -8.04
C GLU A 247 -5.09 -20.65 -8.96
N TYR A 248 -5.10 -19.33 -9.02
CA TYR A 248 -6.00 -18.52 -9.83
C TYR A 248 -5.18 -17.43 -10.53
N ASP A 249 -5.29 -17.37 -11.84
CA ASP A 249 -4.66 -16.33 -12.65
C ASP A 249 -5.71 -15.38 -13.21
N GLY A 250 -5.37 -14.09 -13.23
CA GLY A 250 -6.21 -13.04 -13.79
C GLY A 250 -5.35 -11.98 -14.46
N GLU A 251 -5.90 -11.35 -15.49
CA GLU A 251 -5.27 -10.25 -16.21
C GLU A 251 -6.22 -9.07 -16.30
N TYR A 252 -5.70 -7.89 -15.96
CA TYR A 252 -6.51 -6.67 -15.83
C TYR A 252 -5.84 -5.52 -16.58
N GLU A 253 -6.45 -5.10 -17.69
CA GLU A 253 -5.95 -3.99 -18.50
C GLU A 253 -6.09 -2.65 -17.77
N PHE A 254 -5.17 -1.73 -18.06
CA PHE A 254 -5.24 -0.35 -17.61
C PHE A 254 -4.78 0.62 -18.70
N LEU A 255 -5.39 1.81 -18.68
CA LEU A 255 -4.92 3.00 -19.38
C LEU A 255 -4.99 4.18 -18.41
N VAL A 256 -3.89 4.47 -17.73
CA VAL A 256 -3.82 5.50 -16.68
C VAL A 256 -2.58 6.35 -16.75
#